data_AF-A0A9P9A114-F1
#
_entry.id   AF-A0A9P9A114-F1
#
_cell.length_a   1.000
_cell.length_b   1.000
_cell.length_c   1.000
_cell.angle_alpha   90.00
_cell.angle_beta   90.00
_cell.angle_gamma   90.00
#
_symmetry.space_group_name_H-M   'P 1'
#
loop_
_entity.id
_entity.type
_entity.pdbx_description
1 polymer ?
#
loop_
_entity_poly.entity_id
_entity_poly.type
_entity_poly.pdbx_seq_one_letter_code
_entity_poly.pdbx_strand_id
1 'polypeptide(L)'
;MLRAKFPTKHHFTISIFGCQYHAQAPNAQKADLVQKFDVLVRQQAIAVEELEQNDIPSKIWMSYWESPQTFKSWWESADVKSFWNDLSDDAGFWRETVSLPATRSMFETNKDEPVGFGHCGKLIPLTAKHGYWGSYRSRMTPNTPEDKFSSPLDALPDPGPHKGQVRNGRIRMPNFPDNICFVVEGQDYSAMSERERDYWDDNFDALAKQWVTNVVTAGTSKGMVSARACHAFAGNKQPDGTLRTAKTGVEGKHVSPHDMTNGPSIFPGLDYIRQAQILFWLDMSYMEHLGRYDKVHVKLRRDFMTAYSPGGDMEGGDLMLWVDVGILKADEIDAEYVGCYEGTGFMAYENHPQFQSKVMPSSVLPSFFDRPFESQPIEW
;
A
#
# COMPACT_ATOMS: atom_id res chain seq x y z
N MET A 1 -4.36 -17.60 -12.45
CA MET A 1 -4.78 -16.42 -11.69
C MET A 1 -5.96 -16.76 -10.80
N LEU A 2 -5.98 -16.19 -9.60
CA LEU A 2 -7.02 -16.35 -8.60
C LEU A 2 -7.56 -14.98 -8.19
N ARG A 3 -8.80 -14.94 -7.70
CA ARG A 3 -9.41 -13.77 -7.05
C ARG A 3 -9.94 -14.17 -5.68
N ALA A 4 -10.20 -13.19 -4.83
CA ALA A 4 -10.87 -13.43 -3.54
C ALA A 4 -12.38 -13.24 -3.67
N LYS A 5 -13.12 -14.19 -3.12
CA LYS A 5 -14.55 -14.06 -2.80
C LYS A 5 -14.69 -13.52 -1.39
N PHE A 6 -14.94 -12.21 -1.28
CA PHE A 6 -15.10 -11.52 0.01
C PHE A 6 -16.48 -11.77 0.64
N PRO A 7 -16.60 -11.65 1.98
CA PRO A 7 -17.89 -11.63 2.66
C PRO A 7 -18.77 -10.48 2.17
N THR A 8 -20.05 -10.76 1.91
CA THR A 8 -21.03 -9.71 1.56
C THR A 8 -21.85 -9.23 2.75
N LYS A 9 -21.81 -9.94 3.89
CA LYS A 9 -22.58 -9.59 5.10
C LYS A 9 -21.94 -8.47 5.93
N HIS A 10 -20.67 -8.19 5.69
CA HIS A 10 -19.90 -7.17 6.39
C HIS A 10 -18.76 -6.72 5.49
N HIS A 11 -18.22 -5.54 5.78
CA HIS A 11 -16.92 -5.13 5.25
C HIS A 11 -15.82 -5.98 5.90
N PHE A 12 -14.64 -6.02 5.28
CA PHE A 12 -13.40 -6.43 5.94
C PHE A 12 -12.55 -5.18 6.24
N THR A 13 -11.54 -5.30 7.10
CA THR A 13 -10.72 -4.13 7.52
C THR A 13 -9.24 -4.39 7.32
N ILE A 14 -8.56 -3.40 6.76
CA ILE A 14 -7.10 -3.37 6.67
C ILE A 14 -6.63 -2.20 7.51
N SER A 15 -5.64 -2.42 8.37
CA SER A 15 -4.99 -1.33 9.08
C SER A 15 -3.50 -1.36 8.80
N ILE A 16 -3.01 -0.26 8.22
CA ILE A 16 -1.60 -0.02 8.00
C ILE A 16 -1.11 0.76 9.21
N PHE A 17 -0.28 0.13 10.02
CA PHE A 17 0.43 0.78 11.11
C PHE A 17 1.83 1.09 10.67
N GLY A 18 2.38 2.18 11.19
CA GLY A 18 3.79 2.45 11.05
C GLY A 18 4.41 3.06 12.30
N CYS A 19 5.72 2.88 12.40
CA CYS A 19 6.56 3.45 13.44
C CYS A 19 7.79 4.05 12.77
N GLN A 20 7.80 5.39 12.68
CA GLN A 20 8.94 6.15 12.18
C GLN A 20 10.09 6.05 13.19
N TYR A 21 11.27 5.72 12.68
CA TYR A 21 12.46 5.59 13.53
C TYR A 21 12.98 6.95 14.00
N HIS A 22 12.62 8.03 13.30
CA HIS A 22 13.20 9.37 13.44
C HIS A 22 14.73 9.42 13.28
N ALA A 23 15.26 8.40 12.61
CA ALA A 23 16.67 8.15 12.35
C ALA A 23 16.75 7.11 11.21
N GLN A 24 17.95 6.75 10.78
CA GLN A 24 18.12 5.70 9.76
C GLN A 24 17.77 4.28 10.27
N ALA A 25 17.77 4.08 11.58
CA ALA A 25 17.45 2.82 12.24
C ALA A 25 16.88 3.09 13.65
N PRO A 26 16.08 2.18 14.23
CA PRO A 26 15.51 2.37 15.56
C PRO A 26 16.61 2.28 16.64
N ASN A 27 16.56 3.17 17.63
CA ASN A 27 17.33 2.99 18.86
C ASN A 27 16.68 1.92 19.77
N ALA A 28 17.32 1.57 20.89
CA ALA A 28 16.81 0.52 21.79
C ALA A 28 15.38 0.77 22.29
N GLN A 29 15.04 2.00 22.69
CA GLN A 29 13.70 2.34 23.17
C GLN A 29 12.65 2.21 22.06
N LYS A 30 12.98 2.65 20.84
CA LYS A 30 12.12 2.53 19.66
C LYS A 30 11.95 1.06 19.27
N ALA A 31 13.02 0.26 19.32
CA ALA A 31 12.98 -1.17 19.06
C ALA A 31 12.08 -1.90 20.07
N ASP A 32 12.13 -1.52 21.36
CA ASP A 32 11.24 -2.07 22.38
C ASP A 32 9.76 -1.73 22.09
N LEU A 33 9.44 -0.50 21.67
CA LEU A 33 8.08 -0.12 21.27
C LEU A 33 7.61 -0.91 20.04
N VAL A 34 8.48 -1.03 19.03
CA VAL A 34 8.22 -1.83 17.83
C VAL A 34 7.91 -3.28 18.20
N GLN A 35 8.74 -3.90 19.04
CA GLN A 35 8.54 -5.29 19.46
C GLN A 35 7.26 -5.46 20.28
N LYS A 36 6.95 -4.53 21.20
CA LYS A 36 5.70 -4.57 21.97
C LYS A 36 4.49 -4.50 21.05
N PHE A 37 4.47 -3.57 20.09
CA PHE A 37 3.34 -3.45 19.16
C PHE A 37 3.22 -4.65 18.22
N ASP A 38 4.35 -5.19 17.75
CA ASP A 38 4.40 -6.40 16.91
C ASP A 38 3.67 -7.57 17.58
N VAL A 39 3.93 -7.80 18.87
CA VAL A 39 3.24 -8.83 19.65
C VAL A 39 1.74 -8.55 19.74
N LEU A 40 1.34 -7.30 20.00
CA LEU A 40 -0.08 -6.92 20.14
C LEU A 40 -0.89 -7.15 18.85
N VAL A 41 -0.36 -6.77 17.69
CA VAL A 41 -1.09 -6.86 16.42
C VAL A 41 -1.22 -8.31 15.93
N ARG A 42 -0.18 -9.14 16.11
CA ARG A 42 -0.15 -10.53 15.64
C ARG A 42 -1.07 -11.48 16.40
N GLN A 43 -1.41 -11.16 17.64
CA GLN A 43 -2.24 -12.05 18.47
C GLN A 43 -3.67 -12.21 17.96
N GLN A 44 -4.19 -11.25 17.20
CA GLN A 44 -5.61 -11.16 16.86
C GLN A 44 -5.88 -10.90 15.37
N ALA A 45 -4.97 -10.25 14.62
CA ALA A 45 -5.16 -10.08 13.19
C ALA A 45 -5.17 -11.44 12.47
N ILE A 46 -5.93 -11.56 11.37
CA ILE A 46 -5.94 -12.76 10.52
C ILE A 46 -4.53 -13.03 9.98
N ALA A 47 -3.89 -11.95 9.54
CA ALA A 47 -2.52 -11.93 9.06
C ALA A 47 -1.92 -10.54 9.32
N VAL A 48 -0.60 -10.48 9.36
CA VAL A 48 0.16 -9.24 9.44
C VAL A 48 1.31 -9.34 8.44
N GLU A 49 1.29 -8.49 7.43
CA GLU A 49 2.42 -8.29 6.52
C GLU A 49 3.38 -7.31 7.18
N GLU A 50 4.61 -7.75 7.39
CA GLU A 50 5.65 -6.96 8.06
C GLU A 50 6.64 -6.39 7.07
N LEU A 51 6.71 -5.08 7.04
CA LEU A 51 7.48 -4.37 6.05
C LEU A 51 8.30 -3.25 6.69
N GLU A 52 9.23 -2.73 5.91
CA GLU A 52 10.04 -1.56 6.18
C GLU A 52 9.95 -0.61 4.99
N GLN A 53 10.04 0.67 5.25
CA GLN A 53 10.10 1.74 4.26
C GLN A 53 11.40 2.51 4.47
N ASN A 54 12.11 2.86 3.38
CA ASN A 54 13.42 3.52 3.46
C ASN A 54 13.38 5.06 3.36
N ASP A 55 12.45 5.62 2.58
CA ASP A 55 12.39 7.08 2.34
C ASP A 55 12.15 7.86 3.64
N ILE A 56 11.15 7.43 4.39
CA ILE A 56 11.02 7.74 5.81
C ILE A 56 11.25 6.42 6.56
N PRO A 57 12.47 6.19 7.09
CA PRO A 57 12.80 4.94 7.77
C PRO A 57 11.77 4.57 8.83
N SER A 58 11.02 3.50 8.55
CA SER A 58 9.86 3.11 9.34
C SER A 58 9.64 1.61 9.33
N LYS A 59 9.27 1.05 10.48
CA LYS A 59 8.61 -0.26 10.55
C LYS A 59 7.16 -0.07 10.11
N ILE A 60 6.64 -0.99 9.31
CA ILE A 60 5.26 -1.01 8.83
C ILE A 60 4.64 -2.37 9.16
N TRP A 61 3.39 -2.37 9.62
CA TRP A 61 2.56 -3.56 9.76
C TRP A 61 1.27 -3.34 9.00
N MET A 62 1.01 -4.16 7.98
CA MET A 62 -0.27 -4.17 7.30
C MET A 62 -1.07 -5.37 7.81
N SER A 63 -2.09 -5.08 8.62
CA SER A 63 -2.88 -6.09 9.32
C SER A 63 -4.25 -6.26 8.68
N TYR A 64 -4.73 -7.51 8.67
CA TYR A 64 -5.97 -7.92 8.00
C TYR A 64 -6.98 -8.43 9.02
N TRP A 65 -8.23 -7.98 8.89
CA TRP A 65 -9.28 -8.24 9.86
C TRP A 65 -10.57 -8.66 9.16
N GLU A 66 -11.29 -9.61 9.77
CA GLU A 66 -12.52 -10.16 9.23
C GLU A 66 -13.60 -9.09 9.04
N SER A 67 -13.70 -8.19 10.03
CA SER A 67 -14.69 -7.12 10.06
C SER A 67 -14.22 -5.87 10.82
N PRO A 68 -14.84 -4.70 10.58
CA PRO A 68 -14.60 -3.51 11.40
C PRO A 68 -14.81 -3.78 12.89
N GLN A 69 -15.75 -4.65 13.26
CA GLN A 69 -16.05 -4.98 14.65
C GLN A 69 -14.93 -5.78 15.32
N THR A 70 -14.34 -6.74 14.60
CA THR A 70 -13.20 -7.51 15.11
C THR A 70 -11.98 -6.61 15.33
N PHE A 71 -11.69 -5.72 14.37
CA PHE A 71 -10.65 -4.71 14.52
C PHE A 71 -10.91 -3.79 15.72
N LYS A 72 -12.14 -3.26 15.85
CA LYS A 72 -12.54 -2.40 16.96
C LYS A 72 -12.35 -3.10 18.30
N SER A 73 -12.83 -4.34 18.43
CA SER A 73 -12.70 -5.11 19.67
C SER A 73 -11.25 -5.26 20.11
N TRP A 74 -10.33 -5.47 19.16
CA TRP A 74 -8.90 -5.52 19.44
C TRP A 74 -8.32 -4.13 19.76
N TRP A 75 -8.61 -3.12 18.95
CA TRP A 75 -8.13 -1.74 19.16
C TRP A 75 -8.56 -1.19 20.52
N GLU A 76 -9.76 -1.56 20.96
CA GLU A 76 -10.34 -1.12 22.22
C GLU A 76 -10.03 -2.03 23.41
N SER A 77 -9.25 -3.10 23.21
CA SER A 77 -8.77 -3.95 24.29
C SER A 77 -7.84 -3.18 25.25
N ALA A 78 -7.73 -3.65 26.49
CA ALA A 78 -6.97 -2.97 27.52
C ALA A 78 -5.49 -2.78 27.14
N ASP A 79 -4.85 -3.82 26.63
CA ASP A 79 -3.42 -3.79 26.31
C ASP A 79 -3.10 -2.86 25.14
N VAL A 80 -3.93 -2.88 24.07
CA VAL A 80 -3.75 -2.02 22.90
C VAL A 80 -4.03 -0.56 23.26
N LYS A 81 -5.13 -0.29 23.98
CA LYS A 81 -5.42 1.06 24.47
C LYS A 81 -4.32 1.59 25.36
N SER A 82 -3.81 0.76 26.28
CA SER A 82 -2.73 1.14 27.19
C SER A 82 -1.48 1.51 26.39
N PHE A 83 -1.01 0.60 25.52
CA PHE A 83 0.14 0.85 24.65
C PHE A 83 0.00 2.14 23.85
N TRP A 84 -1.15 2.33 23.19
CA TRP A 84 -1.31 3.43 22.25
C TRP A 84 -1.52 4.79 22.93
N ASN A 85 -2.16 4.81 24.11
CA ASN A 85 -2.34 6.04 24.89
C ASN A 85 -1.06 6.47 25.62
N ASP A 86 -0.19 5.51 25.97
CA ASP A 86 1.07 5.75 26.68
C ASP A 86 2.22 6.17 25.73
N LEU A 87 1.97 6.21 24.42
CA LEU A 87 2.94 6.74 23.45
C LEU A 87 3.30 8.19 23.78
N SER A 88 4.61 8.50 23.76
CA SER A 88 5.09 9.87 23.89
C SER A 88 4.64 10.74 22.72
N ASP A 89 4.62 12.06 22.93
CA ASP A 89 4.22 13.02 21.90
C ASP A 89 5.12 12.97 20.65
N ASP A 90 6.33 12.41 20.73
CA ASP A 90 7.29 12.23 19.64
C ASP A 90 7.47 10.75 19.22
N ALA A 91 6.47 9.91 19.50
CA ALA A 91 6.59 8.47 19.33
C ALA A 91 6.79 8.00 17.88
N GLY A 92 6.37 8.77 16.87
CA GLY A 92 6.47 8.40 15.45
C GLY A 92 5.50 7.30 15.01
N PHE A 93 4.51 6.96 15.83
CA PHE A 93 3.55 5.89 15.55
C PHE A 93 2.33 6.43 14.82
N TRP A 94 1.82 5.67 13.86
CA TRP A 94 0.61 6.03 13.12
C TRP A 94 -0.19 4.82 12.69
N ARG A 95 -1.46 5.06 12.36
CA ARG A 95 -2.37 4.10 11.75
C ARG A 95 -3.14 4.77 10.61
N GLU A 96 -3.30 4.05 9.52
CA GLU A 96 -4.20 4.37 8.41
C GLU A 96 -5.07 3.14 8.20
N THR A 97 -6.30 3.21 8.70
CA THR A 97 -7.26 2.11 8.73
C THR A 97 -8.32 2.32 7.67
N VAL A 98 -8.60 1.28 6.89
CA VAL A 98 -9.62 1.28 5.85
C VAL A 98 -10.55 0.08 6.00
N SER A 99 -11.83 0.27 5.71
CA SER A 99 -12.82 -0.80 5.75
C SER A 99 -13.61 -0.88 4.46
N LEU A 100 -13.58 -2.06 3.85
CA LEU A 100 -13.92 -2.22 2.44
C LEU A 100 -15.09 -3.19 2.24
N PRO A 101 -16.12 -2.83 1.43
CA PRO A 101 -17.16 -3.76 1.02
C PRO A 101 -16.66 -4.69 -0.10
N ALA A 102 -17.30 -5.85 -0.23
CA ALA A 102 -17.05 -6.77 -1.34
C ALA A 102 -17.29 -6.13 -2.72
N THR A 103 -18.24 -5.21 -2.83
CA THR A 103 -18.64 -4.58 -4.10
C THR A 103 -17.61 -3.63 -4.68
N ARG A 104 -16.78 -3.02 -3.83
CA ARG A 104 -15.73 -2.05 -4.23
C ARG A 104 -14.32 -2.56 -3.95
N SER A 105 -14.17 -3.87 -3.81
CA SER A 105 -12.90 -4.52 -3.53
C SER A 105 -12.57 -5.55 -4.59
N MET A 106 -11.31 -5.60 -4.98
CA MET A 106 -10.78 -6.55 -5.94
C MET A 106 -9.43 -7.04 -5.43
N PHE A 107 -9.21 -8.34 -5.58
CA PHE A 107 -7.93 -9.01 -5.33
C PHE A 107 -7.60 -9.89 -6.52
N GLU A 108 -6.33 -9.93 -6.89
CA GLU A 108 -5.81 -10.87 -7.86
C GLU A 108 -4.41 -11.35 -7.46
N THR A 109 -4.16 -12.64 -7.61
CA THR A 109 -2.84 -13.27 -7.41
C THR A 109 -2.59 -14.37 -8.43
N ASN A 110 -1.33 -14.69 -8.67
CA ASN A 110 -0.93 -15.85 -9.48
C ASN A 110 -0.65 -17.13 -8.66
N LYS A 111 -0.68 -17.08 -7.32
CA LYS A 111 -0.41 -18.23 -6.43
C LYS A 111 -1.60 -18.57 -5.54
N ASP A 112 -1.79 -19.86 -5.25
CA ASP A 112 -2.87 -20.38 -4.39
C ASP A 112 -2.53 -20.31 -2.90
N GLU A 113 -2.04 -19.14 -2.50
CA GLU A 113 -1.66 -18.82 -1.13
C GLU A 113 -2.25 -17.44 -0.78
N PRO A 114 -2.93 -17.30 0.39
CA PRO A 114 -3.46 -16.01 0.80
C PRO A 114 -2.34 -14.98 1.01
N VAL A 115 -2.47 -13.85 0.33
CA VAL A 115 -1.67 -12.62 0.50
C VAL A 115 -2.61 -11.44 0.32
N GLY A 116 -2.24 -10.25 0.80
CA GLY A 116 -3.06 -9.06 0.57
C GLY A 116 -4.50 -9.23 1.08
N PHE A 117 -5.46 -8.68 0.34
CA PHE A 117 -6.88 -8.87 0.63
C PHE A 117 -7.31 -10.34 0.54
N GLY A 118 -6.52 -11.21 -0.10
CA GLY A 118 -6.75 -12.65 -0.12
C GLY A 118 -6.90 -13.28 1.27
N HIS A 119 -6.33 -12.68 2.33
CA HIS A 119 -6.56 -13.10 3.72
C HIS A 119 -8.01 -12.89 4.20
N CYS A 120 -8.71 -11.91 3.62
CA CYS A 120 -10.07 -11.50 4.01
C CYS A 120 -11.17 -12.17 3.16
N GLY A 121 -10.84 -13.17 2.35
CA GLY A 121 -11.80 -13.85 1.49
C GLY A 121 -11.37 -15.26 1.12
N LYS A 122 -12.24 -15.96 0.38
CA LYS A 122 -11.92 -17.29 -0.14
C LYS A 122 -11.31 -17.17 -1.54
N LEU A 123 -10.12 -17.74 -1.76
CA LEU A 123 -9.53 -17.81 -3.09
C LEU A 123 -10.36 -18.69 -4.03
N ILE A 124 -10.64 -18.18 -5.22
CA ILE A 124 -11.36 -18.87 -6.29
C ILE A 124 -10.70 -18.58 -7.65
N PRO A 125 -10.87 -19.45 -8.66
CA PRO A 125 -10.37 -19.20 -10.00
C PRO A 125 -10.87 -17.87 -10.59
N LEU A 126 -9.96 -17.09 -11.18
CA LEU A 126 -10.32 -15.91 -11.98
C LEU A 126 -10.56 -16.35 -13.43
N THR A 127 -11.83 -16.47 -13.82
CA THR A 127 -12.24 -17.05 -15.12
C THR A 127 -12.76 -16.03 -16.14
N ALA A 128 -13.08 -14.82 -15.71
CA ALA A 128 -13.64 -13.78 -16.56
C ALA A 128 -13.12 -12.40 -16.16
N LYS A 129 -13.31 -11.41 -17.05
CA LYS A 129 -12.98 -9.99 -16.82
C LYS A 129 -11.53 -9.75 -16.35
N HIS A 130 -10.57 -10.40 -16.99
CA HIS A 130 -9.13 -10.23 -16.76
C HIS A 130 -8.38 -10.05 -18.09
N GLY A 131 -7.11 -9.63 -18.04
CA GLY A 131 -6.24 -9.58 -19.22
C GLY A 131 -6.37 -8.34 -20.12
N TYR A 132 -7.27 -7.39 -19.84
CA TYR A 132 -7.42 -6.13 -20.57
C TYR A 132 -7.35 -4.90 -19.66
N TRP A 133 -7.05 -3.74 -20.23
CA TRP A 133 -7.08 -2.46 -19.52
C TRP A 133 -8.50 -2.11 -19.07
N GLY A 134 -8.71 -2.01 -17.75
CA GLY A 134 -10.04 -1.79 -17.17
C GLY A 134 -10.64 -3.02 -16.49
N SER A 135 -9.95 -4.17 -16.53
CA SER A 135 -10.40 -5.41 -15.87
C SER A 135 -10.68 -5.22 -14.37
N TYR A 136 -9.91 -4.36 -13.70
CA TYR A 136 -10.08 -4.08 -12.26
C TYR A 136 -11.45 -3.46 -12.02
N ARG A 137 -11.79 -2.43 -12.81
CA ARG A 137 -13.07 -1.74 -12.73
C ARG A 137 -14.24 -2.66 -13.06
N SER A 138 -14.11 -3.48 -14.10
CA SER A 138 -15.18 -4.37 -14.55
C SER A 138 -15.55 -5.47 -13.54
N ARG A 139 -14.69 -5.72 -12.54
CA ARG A 139 -14.91 -6.68 -11.44
C ARG A 139 -15.55 -6.06 -10.20
N MET A 140 -15.72 -4.74 -10.17
CA MET A 140 -16.39 -4.02 -9.09
C MET A 140 -17.87 -3.76 -9.44
N THR A 141 -18.70 -3.71 -8.40
CA THR A 141 -20.14 -3.42 -8.52
C THR A 141 -20.39 -2.00 -8.00
N PRO A 142 -20.67 -1.03 -8.88
CA PRO A 142 -20.99 0.33 -8.46
C PRO A 142 -22.36 0.39 -7.78
N ASN A 143 -22.59 1.40 -6.95
CA ASN A 143 -23.88 1.59 -6.25
C ASN A 143 -25.02 1.93 -7.24
N THR A 144 -24.67 2.58 -8.35
CA THR A 144 -25.59 2.93 -9.45
C THR A 144 -24.87 2.70 -10.79
N PRO A 145 -25.60 2.46 -11.90
CA PRO A 145 -24.96 2.32 -13.23
C PRO A 145 -24.10 3.51 -13.64
N GLU A 146 -24.40 4.71 -13.13
CA GLU A 146 -23.70 5.95 -13.43
C GLU A 146 -22.48 6.22 -12.53
N ASP A 147 -22.36 5.50 -11.40
CA ASP A 147 -21.26 5.71 -10.45
C ASP A 147 -19.93 5.29 -11.09
N LYS A 148 -19.11 6.30 -11.38
CA LYS A 148 -17.80 6.19 -12.02
C LYS A 148 -16.66 5.97 -11.04
N PHE A 149 -16.92 5.88 -9.74
CA PHE A 149 -15.89 5.93 -8.70
C PHE A 149 -14.98 7.15 -8.85
N SER A 150 -15.54 8.29 -9.25
CA SER A 150 -14.81 9.55 -9.43
C SER A 150 -14.75 10.33 -8.14
N SER A 151 -13.62 10.99 -7.88
CA SER A 151 -13.51 11.89 -6.74
C SER A 151 -14.46 13.08 -6.87
N PRO A 152 -14.97 13.65 -5.76
CA PRO A 152 -15.62 14.95 -5.78
C PRO A 152 -14.63 16.13 -5.96
N LEU A 153 -13.32 15.86 -5.96
CA LEU A 153 -12.29 16.86 -6.22
C LEU A 153 -11.80 16.77 -7.67
N ASP A 154 -11.66 17.93 -8.33
CA ASP A 154 -11.09 18.00 -9.67
C ASP A 154 -9.58 17.68 -9.67
N ALA A 155 -8.89 18.07 -8.61
CA ALA A 155 -7.45 17.85 -8.42
C ALA A 155 -7.12 17.69 -6.93
N LEU A 156 -5.96 17.10 -6.64
CA LEU A 156 -5.45 17.07 -5.27
C LEU A 156 -5.03 18.48 -4.84
N PRO A 157 -5.31 18.86 -3.57
CA PRO A 157 -4.77 20.08 -3.01
C PRO A 157 -3.24 19.99 -2.92
N ASP A 158 -2.56 21.14 -2.93
CA ASP A 158 -1.12 21.19 -2.73
C ASP A 158 -0.77 20.61 -1.35
N PRO A 159 0.21 19.70 -1.27
CA PRO A 159 0.65 19.17 0.00
C PRO A 159 1.33 20.28 0.82
N GLY A 160 1.08 20.28 2.12
CA GLY A 160 1.79 21.08 3.08
C GLY A 160 3.28 20.75 3.10
N PRO A 161 4.12 21.64 3.66
CA PRO A 161 5.56 21.49 3.60
C PRO A 161 6.06 20.29 4.44
N HIS A 162 6.72 19.33 3.80
CA HIS A 162 7.54 18.32 4.48
C HIS A 162 8.85 18.95 4.95
N LYS A 163 8.92 19.39 6.21
CA LYS A 163 10.12 20.05 6.74
C LYS A 163 11.10 19.12 7.48
N GLY A 164 10.86 17.81 7.47
CA GLY A 164 11.61 16.85 8.30
C GLY A 164 11.50 17.13 9.80
N GLN A 165 10.49 17.92 10.21
CA GLN A 165 10.23 18.29 11.60
C GLN A 165 9.24 17.30 12.19
N VAL A 166 9.53 16.77 13.38
CA VAL A 166 8.58 15.95 14.14
C VAL A 166 7.49 16.86 14.69
N ARG A 167 6.23 16.52 14.41
CA ARG A 167 5.09 17.18 15.03
C ARG A 167 4.71 16.45 16.31
N ASN A 168 4.95 17.11 17.44
CA ASN A 168 4.59 16.56 18.75
C ASN A 168 3.06 16.43 18.93
N GLY A 169 2.66 15.33 19.55
CA GLY A 169 1.30 15.06 19.98
C GLY A 169 0.53 14.17 19.01
N ARG A 170 -0.75 13.96 19.35
CA ARG A 170 -1.67 13.09 18.64
C ARG A 170 -2.63 13.86 17.75
N ILE A 171 -2.72 13.41 16.51
CA ILE A 171 -3.59 13.98 15.48
C ILE A 171 -4.38 12.87 14.82
N ARG A 172 -5.67 13.16 14.59
CA ARG A 172 -6.56 12.30 13.82
C ARG A 172 -6.98 13.02 12.53
N MET A 173 -7.10 12.26 11.46
CA MET A 173 -7.64 12.68 10.17
C MET A 173 -9.03 12.04 9.99
N PRO A 174 -10.12 12.69 10.43
CA PRO A 174 -11.48 12.13 10.34
C PRO A 174 -12.23 12.46 9.03
N ASN A 175 -11.63 13.24 8.14
CA ASN A 175 -12.27 13.75 6.94
C ASN A 175 -11.49 13.29 5.71
N PHE A 176 -12.20 12.76 4.70
CA PHE A 176 -11.64 12.36 3.41
C PHE A 176 -12.63 12.64 2.27
N PRO A 177 -12.17 12.85 1.03
CA PRO A 177 -13.05 12.75 -0.15
C PRO A 177 -13.59 11.34 -0.34
N ASP A 178 -14.79 11.26 -0.91
CA ASP A 178 -15.29 9.99 -1.46
C ASP A 178 -14.43 9.52 -2.64
N ASN A 179 -14.41 8.20 -2.81
CA ASN A 179 -13.82 7.47 -3.93
C ASN A 179 -12.29 7.49 -4.03
N ILE A 180 -11.58 7.71 -2.91
CA ILE A 180 -10.14 7.41 -2.84
C ILE A 180 -9.91 5.96 -3.28
N CYS A 181 -8.98 5.75 -4.20
CA CYS A 181 -8.59 4.43 -4.67
C CYS A 181 -7.35 3.96 -3.91
N PHE A 182 -7.54 2.94 -3.07
CA PHE A 182 -6.47 2.29 -2.31
C PHE A 182 -5.97 1.07 -3.08
N VAL A 183 -4.66 1.01 -3.28
CA VAL A 183 -4.00 -0.06 -4.04
C VAL A 183 -2.82 -0.60 -3.25
N VAL A 184 -2.69 -1.93 -3.22
CA VAL A 184 -1.45 -2.59 -2.82
C VAL A 184 -0.99 -3.44 -4.00
N GLU A 185 0.22 -3.20 -4.50
CA GLU A 185 0.86 -4.07 -5.49
C GLU A 185 2.04 -4.75 -4.81
N GLY A 186 2.07 -6.08 -4.84
CA GLY A 186 3.10 -6.84 -4.15
C GLY A 186 3.76 -7.89 -5.00
N GLN A 187 5.02 -8.15 -4.66
CA GLN A 187 5.89 -9.09 -5.36
C GLN A 187 6.68 -9.90 -4.33
N ASP A 188 6.79 -11.22 -4.56
CA ASP A 188 7.66 -12.10 -3.79
C ASP A 188 8.46 -13.02 -4.72
N TYR A 189 9.77 -12.84 -4.67
CA TYR A 189 10.77 -13.52 -5.51
C TYR A 189 11.37 -14.76 -4.82
N SER A 190 10.96 -15.09 -3.59
CA SER A 190 11.61 -16.10 -2.74
C SER A 190 11.55 -17.52 -3.34
N ALA A 191 10.44 -17.85 -3.99
CA ALA A 191 10.21 -19.18 -4.55
C ALA A 191 10.80 -19.38 -5.95
N MET A 192 11.31 -18.31 -6.60
CA MET A 192 11.80 -18.40 -7.97
C MET A 192 12.90 -19.47 -8.11
N SER A 193 12.93 -20.17 -9.23
CA SER A 193 14.08 -21.02 -9.57
C SER A 193 15.29 -20.18 -9.99
N GLU A 194 16.48 -20.78 -10.08
CA GLU A 194 17.66 -20.09 -10.63
C GLU A 194 17.42 -19.61 -12.07
N ARG A 195 16.89 -20.50 -12.93
CA ARG A 195 16.51 -20.18 -14.31
C ARG A 195 15.56 -18.97 -14.38
N GLU A 196 14.55 -18.95 -13.52
CA GLU A 196 13.57 -17.86 -13.51
C GLU A 196 14.18 -16.56 -13.00
N ARG A 197 15.05 -16.62 -11.98
CA ARG A 197 15.80 -15.45 -11.48
C ARG A 197 16.68 -14.85 -12.57
N ASP A 198 17.45 -15.68 -13.29
CA ASP A 198 18.30 -15.21 -14.39
C ASP A 198 17.47 -14.54 -15.48
N TYR A 199 16.36 -15.18 -15.88
CA TYR A 199 15.47 -14.60 -16.88
C TYR A 199 14.83 -13.29 -16.39
N TRP A 200 14.42 -13.22 -15.13
CA TRP A 200 13.87 -12.01 -14.54
C TRP A 200 14.89 -10.88 -14.52
N ASP A 201 16.13 -11.18 -14.16
CA ASP A 201 17.20 -10.20 -14.09
C ASP A 201 17.49 -9.61 -15.47
N ASP A 202 17.63 -10.48 -16.48
CA ASP A 202 17.91 -10.10 -17.86
C ASP A 202 16.77 -9.29 -18.51
N ASN A 203 15.51 -9.53 -18.13
CA ASN A 203 14.36 -9.05 -18.90
C ASN A 203 13.43 -8.09 -18.15
N PHE A 204 13.33 -8.19 -16.82
CA PHE A 204 12.27 -7.53 -16.04
C PHE A 204 12.77 -6.66 -14.90
N ASP A 205 13.90 -6.97 -14.26
CA ASP A 205 14.31 -6.29 -13.02
C ASP A 205 14.40 -4.77 -13.18
N ALA A 206 15.15 -4.30 -14.18
CA ALA A 206 15.29 -2.87 -14.45
C ALA A 206 13.95 -2.19 -14.82
N LEU A 207 13.07 -2.88 -15.56
CA LEU A 207 11.76 -2.36 -15.95
C LEU A 207 10.82 -2.26 -14.74
N ALA A 208 10.82 -3.29 -13.88
CA ALA A 208 10.03 -3.32 -12.66
C ALA A 208 10.47 -2.22 -11.70
N LYS A 209 11.78 -2.07 -11.47
CA LYS A 209 12.34 -0.99 -10.64
C LYS A 209 11.97 0.39 -11.16
N GLN A 210 12.09 0.61 -12.48
CA GLN A 210 11.71 1.88 -13.09
C GLN A 210 10.20 2.12 -13.00
N TRP A 211 9.37 1.10 -13.23
CA TRP A 211 7.91 1.22 -13.10
C TRP A 211 7.50 1.61 -11.68
N VAL A 212 7.98 0.87 -10.67
CA VAL A 212 7.67 1.15 -9.27
C VAL A 212 8.13 2.56 -8.90
N THR A 213 9.31 2.98 -9.36
CA THR A 213 9.80 4.36 -9.18
C THR A 213 8.82 5.37 -9.77
N ASN A 214 8.40 5.20 -11.03
CA ASN A 214 7.46 6.12 -11.69
C ASN A 214 6.13 6.24 -10.93
N VAL A 215 5.64 5.14 -10.37
CA VAL A 215 4.41 5.10 -9.57
C VAL A 215 4.57 5.88 -8.27
N VAL A 216 5.57 5.54 -7.46
CA VAL A 216 5.70 6.14 -6.13
C VAL A 216 6.13 7.60 -6.17
N THR A 217 6.74 8.05 -7.27
CA THR A 217 7.10 9.46 -7.49
C THR A 217 6.09 10.20 -8.40
N ALA A 218 4.93 9.63 -8.73
CA ALA A 218 3.98 10.23 -9.67
C ALA A 218 3.48 11.62 -9.23
N GLY A 219 3.37 11.82 -7.91
CA GLY A 219 3.00 13.09 -7.29
C GLY A 219 1.54 13.50 -7.49
N THR A 220 1.17 14.61 -6.86
CA THR A 220 -0.21 15.09 -6.78
C THR A 220 -0.83 15.44 -8.13
N SER A 221 -0.02 15.93 -9.09
CA SER A 221 -0.46 16.21 -10.47
C SER A 221 -0.96 14.99 -11.24
N LYS A 222 -0.59 13.78 -10.77
CA LYS A 222 -1.05 12.50 -11.29
C LYS A 222 -2.05 11.82 -10.36
N GLY A 223 -2.62 12.57 -9.42
CA GLY A 223 -3.62 12.07 -8.48
C GLY A 223 -3.06 11.16 -7.40
N MET A 224 -1.73 11.10 -7.18
CA MET A 224 -1.15 10.33 -6.09
C MET A 224 -1.34 11.08 -4.76
N VAL A 225 -2.18 10.55 -3.87
CA VAL A 225 -2.41 11.08 -2.51
C VAL A 225 -1.25 10.72 -1.61
N SER A 226 -0.89 9.44 -1.56
CA SER A 226 0.18 8.91 -0.71
C SER A 226 0.75 7.67 -1.36
N ALA A 227 2.06 7.53 -1.37
CA ALA A 227 2.76 6.37 -1.90
C ALA A 227 3.83 5.90 -0.92
N ARG A 228 3.91 4.59 -0.70
CA ARG A 228 5.00 3.95 0.04
C ARG A 228 5.48 2.75 -0.76
N ALA A 229 6.76 2.71 -1.10
CA ALA A 229 7.41 1.47 -1.49
C ALA A 229 8.02 0.85 -0.23
N CYS A 230 7.54 -0.34 0.10
CA CYS A 230 7.92 -1.08 1.28
C CYS A 230 8.53 -2.43 0.88
N HIS A 231 9.31 -3.01 1.78
CA HIS A 231 9.93 -4.32 1.60
C HIS A 231 9.93 -5.12 2.91
N ALA A 232 10.03 -6.44 2.83
CA ALA A 232 10.22 -7.26 4.02
C ALA A 232 11.59 -7.02 4.67
N PHE A 233 11.72 -7.33 5.97
CA PHE A 233 12.98 -7.22 6.72
C PHE A 233 14.08 -8.16 6.23
N ALA A 234 13.68 -9.32 5.72
CA ALA A 234 14.59 -10.40 5.41
C ALA A 234 14.80 -10.53 3.90
N GLY A 235 16.07 -10.66 3.52
CA GLY A 235 16.48 -11.10 2.20
C GLY A 235 16.66 -9.95 1.21
N ASN A 236 17.85 -9.91 0.61
CA ASN A 236 18.13 -9.06 -0.53
C ASN A 236 17.86 -9.84 -1.81
N LYS A 237 17.22 -9.19 -2.77
CA LYS A 237 17.21 -9.60 -4.16
C LYS A 237 18.69 -9.59 -4.61
N GLN A 238 19.17 -10.71 -5.14
CA GLN A 238 20.42 -10.82 -5.90
C GLN A 238 20.29 -10.67 -7.44
N PRO A 239 19.26 -10.01 -8.02
CA PRO A 239 19.24 -9.59 -9.43
C PRO A 239 20.08 -8.32 -9.63
N ASP A 240 21.11 -8.42 -10.48
CA ASP A 240 21.91 -7.29 -10.92
C ASP A 240 21.52 -6.90 -12.34
N GLY A 241 20.32 -6.33 -12.48
CA GLY A 241 19.77 -5.84 -13.74
C GLY A 241 20.60 -4.67 -14.28
N THR A 242 21.80 -4.97 -14.79
CA THR A 242 22.60 -4.03 -15.54
C THR A 242 21.89 -3.87 -16.88
N LEU A 243 21.06 -2.83 -16.97
CA LEU A 243 21.10 -2.03 -18.17
C LEU A 243 22.57 -1.68 -18.37
N ARG A 244 23.26 -2.38 -19.28
CA ARG A 244 24.62 -2.05 -19.72
C ARG A 244 24.62 -0.58 -20.10
N THR A 245 24.94 0.28 -19.14
CA THR A 245 25.07 1.69 -19.36
C THR A 245 26.27 1.86 -20.27
N ALA A 246 26.04 2.55 -21.38
CA ALA A 246 27.13 3.11 -22.15
C ALA A 246 28.10 3.79 -21.19
N LYS A 247 29.38 3.42 -21.30
CA LYS A 247 30.51 3.90 -20.51
C LYS A 247 30.40 5.39 -20.18
N THR A 248 30.09 5.72 -18.94
CA THR A 248 30.55 6.97 -18.30
C THR A 248 30.79 6.67 -16.83
N GLY A 249 32.05 6.50 -16.46
CA GLY A 249 32.44 6.28 -15.07
C GLY A 249 32.23 7.54 -14.23
N VAL A 250 31.53 7.41 -13.11
CA VAL A 250 31.64 8.30 -11.95
C VAL A 250 31.40 7.45 -10.71
N GLU A 251 32.38 7.45 -9.80
CA GLU A 251 32.32 6.81 -8.48
C GLU A 251 31.20 7.43 -7.63
N GLY A 252 30.48 6.57 -6.89
CA GLY A 252 29.30 6.94 -6.11
C GLY A 252 29.60 7.93 -4.99
N LYS A 253 28.90 9.07 -5.02
CA LYS A 253 28.73 9.96 -3.86
C LYS A 253 27.34 9.75 -3.27
N HIS A 254 27.28 9.62 -1.94
CA HIS A 254 26.06 9.71 -1.15
C HIS A 254 25.30 11.00 -1.50
N VAL A 255 24.04 10.86 -1.89
CA VAL A 255 23.12 11.96 -2.15
C VAL A 255 22.27 12.17 -0.89
N SER A 256 22.26 13.40 -0.37
CA SER A 256 21.37 13.79 0.73
C SER A 256 19.95 14.08 0.23
N PRO A 257 18.90 13.91 1.06
CA PRO A 257 17.49 13.94 0.62
C PRO A 257 16.97 15.29 0.09
N HIS A 258 17.79 16.33 0.08
CA HIS A 258 17.35 17.70 -0.16
C HIS A 258 17.49 18.20 -1.61
N ASP A 259 18.17 17.46 -2.49
CA ASP A 259 18.43 17.86 -3.88
C ASP A 259 17.88 16.83 -4.88
N MET A 260 16.56 16.65 -4.92
CA MET A 260 15.90 15.94 -6.02
C MET A 260 15.47 16.92 -7.11
N THR A 261 16.41 17.38 -7.92
CA THR A 261 16.08 17.93 -9.25
C THR A 261 17.01 17.38 -10.33
N ASN A 262 16.38 16.76 -11.34
CA ASN A 262 16.88 16.41 -12.68
C ASN A 262 17.51 15.00 -12.89
N GLY A 263 16.62 14.02 -13.08
CA GLY A 263 16.88 12.64 -13.56
C GLY A 263 16.35 11.60 -12.57
N PRO A 264 15.55 10.58 -12.95
CA PRO A 264 14.95 9.69 -11.97
C PRO A 264 16.00 8.68 -11.51
N SER A 265 16.64 8.95 -10.37
CA SER A 265 17.24 7.88 -9.57
C SER A 265 16.16 6.87 -9.21
N ILE A 266 16.46 5.58 -9.35
CA ILE A 266 15.56 4.49 -8.92
C ILE A 266 15.20 4.69 -7.44
N PHE A 267 13.93 4.49 -7.09
CA PHE A 267 13.47 4.63 -5.71
C PHE A 267 14.24 3.64 -4.80
N PRO A 268 14.73 4.09 -3.62
CA PRO A 268 15.50 3.22 -2.73
C PRO A 268 14.71 2.00 -2.25
N GLY A 269 15.37 0.85 -2.09
CA GLY A 269 14.77 -0.33 -1.47
C GLY A 269 13.98 -1.24 -2.40
N LEU A 270 14.29 -1.21 -3.70
CA LEU A 270 13.71 -2.12 -4.68
C LEU A 270 14.54 -3.39 -4.92
N ASP A 271 15.52 -3.66 -4.05
CA ASP A 271 16.41 -4.84 -4.08
C ASP A 271 16.09 -5.86 -2.97
N TYR A 272 14.81 -6.06 -2.65
CA TYR A 272 14.39 -7.00 -1.62
C TYR A 272 13.57 -8.15 -2.21
N ILE A 273 13.62 -9.31 -1.57
CA ILE A 273 12.95 -10.53 -2.02
C ILE A 273 11.42 -10.43 -1.93
N ARG A 274 10.91 -9.65 -0.98
CA ARG A 274 9.47 -9.41 -0.84
C ARG A 274 9.20 -7.92 -0.70
N GLN A 275 8.28 -7.42 -1.51
CA GLN A 275 8.03 -5.99 -1.72
C GLN A 275 6.53 -5.73 -1.82
N ALA A 276 6.12 -4.55 -1.37
CA ALA A 276 4.76 -4.07 -1.53
C ALA A 276 4.74 -2.55 -1.71
N GLN A 277 4.03 -2.07 -2.71
CA GLN A 277 3.71 -0.66 -2.88
C GLN A 277 2.32 -0.40 -2.31
N ILE A 278 2.24 0.48 -1.29
CA ILE A 278 0.99 0.89 -0.65
C ILE A 278 0.64 2.28 -1.18
N LEU A 279 -0.45 2.37 -1.95
CA LEU A 279 -0.76 3.53 -2.77
C LEU A 279 -2.18 4.01 -2.51
N PHE A 280 -2.35 5.32 -2.32
CA PHE A 280 -3.63 5.99 -2.30
C PHE A 280 -3.69 6.97 -3.46
N TRP A 281 -4.67 6.79 -4.31
CA TRP A 281 -4.96 7.65 -5.46
C TRP A 281 -6.23 8.46 -5.20
N LEU A 282 -6.30 9.65 -5.77
CA LEU A 282 -7.44 10.54 -5.66
C LEU A 282 -8.74 9.84 -6.11
N ASP A 283 -8.64 9.11 -7.22
CA ASP A 283 -9.63 8.13 -7.63
C ASP A 283 -9.04 7.07 -8.56
N MET A 284 -9.89 6.11 -8.95
CA MET A 284 -9.47 4.98 -9.80
C MET A 284 -8.98 5.41 -11.18
N SER A 285 -9.48 6.53 -11.71
CA SER A 285 -9.15 6.95 -13.08
C SER A 285 -7.68 7.38 -13.19
N TYR A 286 -7.12 7.99 -12.13
CA TYR A 286 -5.71 8.33 -12.06
C TYR A 286 -4.80 7.10 -12.07
N MET A 287 -5.14 6.10 -11.25
CA MET A 287 -4.42 4.82 -11.20
C MET A 287 -4.47 4.12 -12.57
N GLU A 288 -5.67 3.99 -13.16
CA GLU A 288 -5.82 3.36 -14.47
C GLU A 288 -5.10 4.13 -15.57
N HIS A 289 -5.10 5.46 -15.51
CA HIS A 289 -4.39 6.28 -16.49
C HIS A 289 -2.89 6.03 -16.42
N LEU A 290 -2.27 6.07 -15.23
CA LEU A 290 -0.84 5.82 -15.11
C LEU A 290 -0.48 4.43 -15.63
N GLY A 291 -1.23 3.40 -15.23
CA GLY A 291 -1.00 2.03 -15.71
C GLY A 291 -1.16 1.89 -17.23
N ARG A 292 -2.09 2.59 -17.86
CA ARG A 292 -2.34 2.45 -19.32
C ARG A 292 -1.35 3.21 -20.19
N TYR A 293 -0.78 4.31 -19.68
CA TYR A 293 -0.03 5.26 -20.52
C TYR A 293 1.46 5.37 -20.15
N ASP A 294 1.89 4.87 -19.00
CA ASP A 294 3.30 4.75 -18.70
C ASP A 294 3.96 3.72 -19.64
N LYS A 295 4.94 4.16 -20.43
CA LYS A 295 5.59 3.32 -21.45
C LYS A 295 6.38 2.16 -20.84
N VAL A 296 6.92 2.35 -19.63
CA VAL A 296 7.67 1.30 -18.92
C VAL A 296 6.70 0.23 -18.47
N HIS A 297 5.56 0.59 -17.86
CA HIS A 297 4.54 -0.37 -17.48
C HIS A 297 3.94 -1.11 -18.67
N VAL A 298 3.60 -0.40 -19.75
CA VAL A 298 3.06 -1.04 -20.96
C VAL A 298 4.04 -2.04 -21.55
N LYS A 299 5.35 -1.70 -21.59
CA LYS A 299 6.40 -2.63 -22.02
C LYS A 299 6.52 -3.81 -21.07
N LEU A 300 6.69 -3.56 -19.76
CA LEU A 300 6.81 -4.58 -18.72
C LEU A 300 5.65 -5.57 -18.79
N ARG A 301 4.41 -5.07 -18.80
CA ARG A 301 3.21 -5.90 -18.87
C ARG A 301 3.18 -6.74 -20.15
N ARG A 302 3.48 -6.16 -21.31
CA ARG A 302 3.50 -6.92 -22.58
C ARG A 302 4.52 -8.05 -22.51
N ASP A 303 5.76 -7.73 -22.13
CA ASP A 303 6.86 -8.69 -22.13
C ASP A 303 6.65 -9.77 -21.06
N PHE A 304 6.13 -9.40 -19.87
CA PHE A 304 5.74 -10.34 -18.82
C PHE A 304 4.64 -11.30 -19.29
N MET A 305 3.58 -10.77 -19.92
CA MET A 305 2.51 -11.60 -20.48
C MET A 305 3.04 -12.54 -21.57
N THR A 306 4.00 -12.12 -22.40
CA THR A 306 4.63 -13.01 -23.38
C THR A 306 5.41 -14.14 -22.69
N ALA A 307 6.24 -13.82 -21.70
CA ALA A 307 7.10 -14.80 -21.05
C ALA A 307 6.36 -15.81 -20.16
N TYR A 308 5.34 -15.37 -19.42
CA TYR A 308 4.64 -16.20 -18.41
C TYR A 308 3.31 -16.81 -18.91
N SER A 309 2.84 -16.44 -20.11
CA SER A 309 1.64 -17.07 -20.71
C SER A 309 1.91 -18.49 -21.20
N PRO A 310 0.86 -19.30 -21.49
CA PRO A 310 1.04 -20.63 -22.06
C PRO A 310 1.92 -20.63 -23.31
N GLY A 311 2.97 -21.44 -23.30
CA GLY A 311 4.00 -21.52 -24.34
C GLY A 311 5.13 -20.49 -24.24
N GLY A 312 5.12 -19.61 -23.24
CA GLY A 312 6.21 -18.66 -22.96
C GLY A 312 7.39 -19.30 -22.22
N ASP A 313 8.55 -18.63 -22.25
CA ASP A 313 9.81 -19.14 -21.67
C ASP A 313 9.73 -19.45 -20.17
N MET A 314 8.85 -18.73 -19.47
CA MET A 314 8.61 -18.77 -18.03
C MET A 314 7.17 -19.22 -17.70
N GLU A 315 6.53 -19.98 -18.59
CA GLU A 315 5.23 -20.61 -18.29
C GLU A 315 5.33 -21.40 -16.98
N GLY A 316 4.43 -21.13 -16.04
CA GLY A 316 4.38 -21.81 -14.74
C GLY A 316 5.44 -21.36 -13.74
N GLY A 317 6.11 -20.21 -13.95
CA GLY A 317 7.11 -19.68 -13.02
C GLY A 317 6.64 -19.48 -11.58
N ASP A 318 7.61 -19.38 -10.68
CA ASP A 318 7.45 -19.40 -9.23
C ASP A 318 7.35 -18.03 -8.57
N LEU A 319 7.63 -16.95 -9.30
CA LEU A 319 7.34 -15.58 -8.85
C LEU A 319 5.89 -15.46 -8.35
N MET A 320 5.70 -14.85 -7.18
CA MET A 320 4.38 -14.48 -6.68
C MET A 320 4.13 -12.99 -6.92
N LEU A 321 3.00 -12.68 -7.54
CA LEU A 321 2.49 -11.32 -7.74
C LEU A 321 1.08 -11.24 -7.20
N TRP A 322 0.77 -10.16 -6.49
CA TRP A 322 -0.60 -9.85 -6.11
C TRP A 322 -0.92 -8.37 -6.24
N VAL A 323 -2.21 -8.09 -6.41
CA VAL A 323 -2.76 -6.74 -6.45
C VAL A 323 -4.06 -6.69 -5.67
N ASP A 324 -4.13 -5.71 -4.78
CA ASP A 324 -5.31 -5.29 -4.05
C ASP A 324 -5.80 -3.96 -4.63
N VAL A 325 -7.09 -3.82 -4.89
CA VAL A 325 -7.70 -2.53 -5.23
C VAL A 325 -9.00 -2.37 -4.47
N GLY A 326 -9.10 -1.29 -3.69
CA GLY A 326 -10.30 -0.86 -2.99
C GLY A 326 -10.70 0.56 -3.38
N ILE A 327 -12.00 0.83 -3.51
CA ILE A 327 -12.53 2.20 -3.62
C ILE A 327 -13.22 2.53 -2.30
N LEU A 328 -12.82 3.63 -1.67
CA LEU A 328 -13.22 4.01 -0.31
C LEU A 328 -14.18 5.20 -0.31
N LYS A 329 -15.20 5.18 0.54
CA LYS A 329 -16.00 6.37 0.89
C LYS A 329 -15.34 7.11 2.05
N ALA A 330 -15.74 8.36 2.23
CA ALA A 330 -15.20 9.26 3.24
C ALA A 330 -15.22 8.67 4.66
N ASP A 331 -16.26 7.91 5.00
CA ASP A 331 -16.46 7.30 6.32
C ASP A 331 -15.84 5.91 6.48
N GLU A 332 -15.20 5.39 5.43
CA GLU A 332 -14.54 4.07 5.39
C GLU A 332 -13.03 4.16 5.64
N ILE A 333 -12.52 5.35 5.95
CA ILE A 333 -11.12 5.65 6.21
C ILE A 333 -11.00 6.38 7.54
N ASP A 334 -10.04 5.96 8.36
CA ASP A 334 -9.66 6.68 9.57
C ASP A 334 -8.14 6.64 9.72
N ALA A 335 -7.51 7.78 9.97
CA ALA A 335 -6.08 7.84 10.20
C ALA A 335 -5.72 8.62 11.45
N GLU A 336 -4.66 8.19 12.13
CA GLU A 336 -4.17 8.79 13.36
C GLU A 336 -2.65 8.73 13.40
N TYR A 337 -2.01 9.82 13.83
CA TYR A 337 -0.56 10.01 13.86
C TYR A 337 -0.17 10.55 15.24
N VAL A 338 0.90 10.01 15.81
CA VAL A 338 1.44 10.39 17.12
C VAL A 338 2.92 10.66 16.97
N GLY A 339 3.31 11.94 17.02
CA GLY A 339 4.72 12.30 16.94
C GLY A 339 5.37 12.01 15.59
N CYS A 340 4.63 12.03 14.48
CA CYS A 340 5.20 11.78 13.15
C CYS A 340 5.84 13.03 12.55
N TYR A 341 6.68 12.85 11.53
CA TYR A 341 7.14 13.95 10.69
C TYR A 341 5.97 14.71 10.06
N GLU A 342 6.10 16.03 9.97
CA GLU A 342 5.18 16.90 9.24
C GLU A 342 4.91 16.38 7.83
N GLY A 343 3.63 16.35 7.47
CA GLY A 343 3.15 15.86 6.17
C GLY A 343 3.08 14.33 6.04
N THR A 344 3.41 13.53 7.05
CA THR A 344 3.33 12.07 6.95
C THR A 344 1.95 11.58 6.50
N GLY A 345 1.90 10.79 5.42
CA GLY A 345 0.67 10.21 4.91
C GLY A 345 -0.38 11.28 4.58
N PHE A 346 -1.56 11.17 5.17
CA PHE A 346 -2.65 12.12 4.93
C PHE A 346 -2.43 13.49 5.58
N MET A 347 -1.52 13.61 6.57
CA MET A 347 -1.20 14.91 7.19
C MET A 347 -0.73 15.94 6.16
N ALA A 348 -0.20 15.50 5.01
CA ALA A 348 0.18 16.39 3.92
C ALA A 348 -0.98 17.31 3.46
N TYR A 349 -2.24 16.93 3.64
CA TYR A 349 -3.38 17.66 3.11
C TYR A 349 -4.27 18.32 4.17
N GLU A 350 -3.85 18.32 5.43
CA GLU A 350 -4.72 18.72 6.56
C GLU A 350 -5.30 20.15 6.49
N ASN A 351 -4.66 21.03 5.70
CA ASN A 351 -5.12 22.40 5.48
C ASN A 351 -6.32 22.48 4.52
N HIS A 352 -6.64 21.38 3.83
CA HIS A 352 -7.77 21.30 2.92
C HIS A 352 -9.04 20.83 3.65
N PRO A 353 -10.22 21.43 3.41
CA PRO A 353 -11.47 21.09 4.10
C PRO A 353 -11.86 19.61 4.04
N GLN A 354 -11.48 18.91 2.96
CA GLN A 354 -11.78 17.48 2.80
C GLN A 354 -10.76 16.54 3.46
N PHE A 355 -9.69 17.06 4.07
CA PHE A 355 -8.66 16.28 4.76
C PHE A 355 -8.38 16.84 6.17
N GLN A 356 -9.29 17.63 6.75
CA GLN A 356 -9.00 18.34 8.00
C GLN A 356 -8.54 17.42 9.12
N SER A 357 -7.51 17.86 9.83
CA SER A 357 -7.00 17.18 11.01
C SER A 357 -7.65 17.69 12.29
N LYS A 358 -7.58 16.89 13.36
CA LYS A 358 -8.00 17.28 14.72
C LYS A 358 -6.96 16.80 15.72
N VAL A 359 -6.56 17.69 16.62
CA VAL A 359 -5.76 17.31 17.80
C VAL A 359 -6.66 16.53 18.75
N MET A 360 -6.18 15.38 19.22
CA MET A 360 -6.95 14.49 20.07
C MET A 360 -6.20 14.20 21.38
N PRO A 361 -6.86 14.28 22.55
CA PRO A 361 -6.22 13.91 23.82
C PRO A 361 -6.04 12.40 23.98
N SER A 362 -6.81 11.59 23.24
CA SER A 362 -6.76 10.13 23.27
C SER A 362 -7.24 9.54 21.94
N SER A 363 -6.92 8.27 21.69
CA SER A 363 -7.40 7.57 20.49
C SER A 363 -8.88 7.22 20.60
N VAL A 364 -9.61 7.49 19.52
CA VAL A 364 -11.06 7.22 19.40
C VAL A 364 -11.36 6.78 17.98
N LEU A 365 -12.01 5.63 17.82
CA LEU A 365 -12.52 5.18 16.53
C LEU A 365 -13.84 5.88 16.16
N PRO A 366 -14.09 6.16 14.87
CA PRO A 366 -15.39 6.65 14.44
C PRO A 366 -16.49 5.59 14.61
N SER A 367 -17.75 6.05 14.65
CA SER A 367 -18.93 5.19 14.79
C SER A 367 -19.14 4.23 13.62
N PHE A 368 -18.44 4.42 12.50
CA PHE A 368 -18.40 3.46 11.40
C PHE A 368 -18.04 2.05 11.91
N PHE A 369 -17.13 1.92 12.87
CA PHE A 369 -16.73 0.62 13.41
C PHE A 369 -17.80 -0.08 14.28
N ASP A 370 -18.92 0.59 14.58
CA ASP A 370 -19.92 0.10 15.55
C ASP A 370 -20.90 -0.93 14.97
N ARG A 371 -21.11 -0.95 13.65
CA ARG A 371 -22.12 -1.82 13.03
C ARG A 371 -21.63 -2.47 11.74
N PRO A 372 -22.08 -3.71 11.44
CA PRO A 372 -21.77 -4.34 10.17
C PRO A 372 -22.48 -3.61 9.03
N PHE A 373 -21.82 -3.55 7.88
CA PHE A 373 -22.38 -3.01 6.65
C PHE A 373 -22.47 -4.11 5.61
N GLU A 374 -23.69 -4.45 5.22
CA GLU A 374 -23.93 -5.43 4.18
C GLU A 374 -23.65 -4.82 2.80
N SER A 375 -22.87 -5.55 2.01
CA SER A 375 -22.65 -5.26 0.60
C SER A 375 -23.82 -5.79 -0.23
N GLN A 376 -24.17 -5.07 -1.30
CA GLN A 376 -25.08 -5.60 -2.31
C GLN A 376 -24.56 -6.91 -2.91
N PRO A 377 -25.44 -7.78 -3.44
CA PRO A 377 -25.02 -8.99 -4.14
C PRO A 377 -23.99 -8.67 -5.24
N ILE A 378 -22.96 -9.50 -5.34
CA ILE A 378 -21.90 -9.40 -6.34
C ILE A 378 -21.71 -10.75 -7.04
N GLU A 379 -21.53 -10.70 -8.35
CA GLU A 379 -21.16 -11.85 -9.18
C GLU A 379 -19.64 -12.07 -9.09
N TRP A 380 -19.25 -13.29 -8.75
CA TRP A 380 -17.86 -13.68 -8.49
C TRP A 380 -17.22 -14.38 -9.69
#